data_AF-A0A962WIP7-F1
#
_entry.id   AF-A0A962WIP7-F1
#
_cell.length_a   1.000
_cell.length_b   1.000
_cell.length_c   1.000
_cell.angle_alpha   90.00
_cell.angle_beta   90.00
_cell.angle_gamma   90.00
#
_symmetry.space_group_name_H-M   'P 1'
#
loop_
_entity.id
_entity.type
_entity.pdbx_description
1 polymer ?
#
loop_
_entity_poly.entity_id
_entity_poly.type
_entity_poly.pdbx_seq_one_letter_code
_entity_poly.pdbx_strand_id
1 'polypeptide(L)'
;MALGRHRTKVIDRSRPGHRPGWSTRQSPEYERSNVSAPHFLVHNSTDTVGVAVVENIEAGQELTGWVMDTDQTITVKALDAIPLGHKIALGKHAVGDTIMKYGHDIGRVVTAFDKGAHVHVHNVKTKRW
;
A
#
# COMPACT_ATOMS: atom_id res chain seq x y z
N MET A 1 34.76 12.21 32.22
CA MET A 1 35.26 12.91 31.01
C MET A 1 36.02 11.92 30.14
N ALA A 2 35.63 11.75 28.87
CA ALA A 2 36.49 11.27 27.76
C ALA A 2 35.63 11.25 26.47
N LEU A 3 35.61 12.36 25.72
CA LEU A 3 36.32 12.54 24.43
C LEU A 3 35.84 11.58 23.32
N GLY A 4 34.72 11.94 22.68
CA GLY A 4 34.29 11.38 21.41
C GLY A 4 35.26 11.76 20.30
N ARG A 5 36.01 10.77 19.79
CA ARG A 5 36.97 10.96 18.71
C ARG A 5 36.25 10.91 17.36
N HIS A 6 36.24 12.04 16.66
CA HIS A 6 36.02 12.11 15.22
C HIS A 6 36.87 11.05 14.50
N ARG A 7 36.28 10.27 13.59
CA ARG A 7 37.03 9.37 12.72
C ARG A 7 36.88 9.77 11.25
N THR A 8 38.01 10.24 10.75
CA THR A 8 38.36 10.62 9.40
C THR A 8 38.20 9.45 8.42
N LYS A 9 37.72 9.73 7.20
CA LYS A 9 37.77 8.78 6.08
C LYS A 9 39.24 8.51 5.74
N VAL A 10 39.66 7.25 5.78
CA VAL A 10 40.97 6.82 5.27
C VAL A 10 40.76 6.06 3.96
N ILE A 11 41.50 6.47 2.93
CA ILE A 11 41.52 5.82 1.62
C ILE A 11 42.73 4.89 1.63
N ASP A 12 42.52 3.58 1.58
CA ASP A 12 43.60 2.62 1.39
C ASP A 12 44.05 2.64 -0.09
N ARG A 13 45.30 3.04 -0.33
CA ARG A 13 45.89 3.19 -1.66
C ARG A 13 46.89 2.07 -2.01
N SER A 14 46.88 0.94 -1.30
CA SER A 14 47.95 -0.05 -1.39
C SER A 14 47.93 -1.01 -2.59
N ARG A 15 47.10 -0.83 -3.62
CA ARG A 15 47.12 -1.71 -4.82
C ARG A 15 46.96 -0.96 -6.15
N PRO A 16 47.94 -1.01 -7.07
CA PRO A 16 47.76 -0.46 -8.40
C PRO A 16 46.99 -1.46 -9.29
N GLY A 17 45.89 -1.02 -9.91
CA GLY A 17 45.29 -1.74 -11.05
C GLY A 17 43.85 -2.27 -10.90
N HIS A 18 43.15 -2.10 -9.78
CA HIS A 18 41.75 -2.52 -9.66
C HIS A 18 40.80 -1.33 -9.46
N ARG A 19 39.75 -1.27 -10.29
CA ARG A 19 38.63 -0.32 -10.14
C ARG A 19 38.02 -0.49 -8.73
N PRO A 20 37.65 0.58 -8.03
CA PRO A 20 37.06 0.46 -6.71
C PRO A 20 35.67 -0.20 -6.83
N GLY A 21 35.57 -1.45 -6.40
CA GLY A 21 34.30 -2.13 -6.16
C GLY A 21 33.65 -1.55 -4.92
N TRP A 22 32.41 -1.08 -5.05
CA TRP A 22 31.64 -0.60 -3.91
C TRP A 22 31.21 -1.82 -3.10
N SER A 23 31.85 -2.03 -1.95
CA SER A 23 31.34 -2.97 -0.95
C SER A 23 30.15 -2.31 -0.26
N THR A 24 28.95 -2.80 -0.54
CA THR A 24 27.77 -2.53 0.27
C THR A 24 28.00 -3.18 1.63
N ARG A 25 28.51 -2.41 2.61
CA ARG A 25 28.32 -2.80 4.01
C ARG A 25 26.82 -2.85 4.20
N GLN A 26 26.29 -4.04 4.50
CA GLN A 26 24.91 -4.19 4.91
C GLN A 26 24.66 -3.22 6.07
N SER A 27 23.84 -2.22 5.80
CA SER A 27 23.22 -1.36 6.79
C SER A 27 22.41 -2.24 7.76
N PRO A 28 22.27 -1.84 9.04
CA PRO A 28 21.62 -2.67 10.04
C PRO A 28 20.24 -3.08 9.53
N GLU A 29 19.98 -4.39 9.57
CA GLU A 29 18.69 -4.97 9.20
C GLU A 29 17.59 -4.25 9.99
N TYR A 30 16.71 -3.56 9.27
CA TYR A 30 15.42 -3.15 9.82
C TYR A 30 14.68 -4.44 10.10
N GLU A 31 14.76 -4.87 11.36
CA GLU A 31 14.09 -6.05 11.89
C GLU A 31 12.59 -5.85 11.62
N ARG A 32 12.13 -6.43 10.51
CA ARG A 32 10.72 -6.43 10.12
C ARG A 32 9.99 -7.14 11.25
N SER A 33 9.35 -6.35 12.12
CA SER A 33 8.21 -6.83 12.89
C SER A 33 7.37 -7.71 11.96
N ASN A 34 6.96 -8.89 12.43
CA ASN A 34 6.32 -9.97 11.65
C ASN A 34 4.93 -9.60 11.07
N VAL A 35 4.71 -8.33 10.77
CA VAL A 35 3.58 -7.74 10.08
C VAL A 35 3.73 -8.11 8.62
N SER A 36 2.92 -9.07 8.18
CA SER A 36 2.78 -9.36 6.76
C SER A 36 2.44 -8.08 6.01
N ALA A 37 3.07 -7.87 4.86
CA ALA A 37 2.79 -6.70 4.03
C ALA A 37 1.28 -6.59 3.75
N PRO A 38 0.69 -5.39 3.76
CA PRO A 38 -0.72 -5.23 3.50
C PRO A 38 -1.04 -5.62 2.06
N HIS A 39 -2.21 -6.22 1.86
CA HIS A 39 -2.73 -6.58 0.55
C HIS A 39 -3.30 -5.36 -0.20
N PHE A 40 -3.82 -4.38 0.54
CA PHE A 40 -4.33 -3.12 -0.01
C PHE A 40 -4.03 -1.92 0.89
N LEU A 41 -4.05 -0.73 0.31
CA LEU A 41 -3.81 0.53 1.01
C LEU A 41 -5.05 1.42 0.99
N VAL A 42 -5.27 2.13 2.10
CA VAL A 42 -6.32 3.15 2.26
C VAL A 42 -5.62 4.43 2.69
N HIS A 43 -5.86 5.55 1.99
CA HIS A 43 -5.16 6.79 2.31
C HIS A 43 -5.77 7.48 3.53
N ASN A 44 -7.08 7.67 3.49
CA ASN A 44 -7.82 8.31 4.57
C ASN A 44 -8.85 7.35 5.17
N SER A 45 -9.08 7.45 6.47
CA SER A 45 -10.15 6.76 7.21
C SER A 45 -11.56 7.04 6.68
N THR A 46 -11.73 8.14 5.94
CA THR A 46 -12.99 8.51 5.26
C THR A 46 -13.11 7.95 3.84
N ASP A 47 -12.06 7.32 3.31
CA ASP A 47 -12.12 6.67 2.00
C ASP A 47 -13.05 5.46 2.08
N THR A 48 -13.82 5.24 1.01
CA THR A 48 -14.74 4.11 0.92
C THR A 48 -14.15 2.93 0.14
N VAL A 49 -12.94 3.10 -0.39
CA VAL A 49 -12.24 2.14 -1.23
C VAL A 49 -10.75 2.06 -0.86
N GLY A 50 -10.20 0.85 -0.89
CA GLY A 50 -8.76 0.59 -0.83
C GLY A 50 -8.19 0.30 -2.21
N VAL A 51 -6.87 0.39 -2.38
CA VAL A 51 -6.15 0.01 -3.61
C VAL A 51 -5.32 -1.23 -3.35
N ALA A 52 -5.53 -2.30 -4.13
CA ALA A 52 -4.74 -3.52 -4.06
C ALA A 52 -3.29 -3.26 -4.46
N VAL A 53 -2.34 -3.75 -3.64
CA VAL A 53 -0.89 -3.60 -3.84
C VAL A 53 -0.16 -4.95 -3.97
N VAL A 54 -0.91 -6.04 -4.01
CA VAL A 54 -0.41 -7.39 -4.28
C VAL A 54 -1.10 -7.96 -5.51
N GLU A 55 -0.48 -8.94 -6.14
CA GLU A 55 -1.07 -9.72 -7.23
C GLU A 55 -1.87 -10.92 -6.69
N ASN A 56 -2.66 -11.56 -7.57
CA ASN A 56 -3.36 -12.82 -7.31
C ASN A 56 -4.33 -12.77 -6.10
N ILE A 57 -5.05 -11.66 -5.92
CA ILE A 57 -6.18 -11.65 -4.98
C ILE A 57 -7.33 -12.43 -5.60
N GLU A 58 -7.74 -13.51 -4.94
CA GLU A 58 -8.84 -14.37 -5.36
C GLU A 58 -10.12 -14.10 -4.54
N ALA A 59 -11.26 -14.45 -5.12
CA ALA A 59 -12.54 -14.39 -4.42
C ALA A 59 -12.52 -15.28 -3.16
N GLY A 60 -13.00 -14.75 -2.05
CA GLY A 60 -13.06 -15.43 -0.76
C GLY A 60 -11.81 -15.28 0.11
N GLN A 61 -10.73 -14.69 -0.39
CA GLN A 61 -9.50 -14.47 0.38
C GLN A 61 -9.70 -13.41 1.48
N GLU A 62 -9.19 -13.67 2.67
CA GLU A 62 -9.08 -12.65 3.73
C GLU A 62 -7.88 -11.75 3.46
N LEU A 63 -8.12 -10.44 3.32
CA LEU A 63 -7.10 -9.45 3.01
C LEU A 63 -6.88 -8.51 4.18
N THR A 64 -5.61 -8.24 4.47
CA THR A 64 -5.20 -7.16 5.36
C THR A 64 -4.99 -5.88 4.57
N GLY A 65 -5.47 -4.75 5.10
CA GLY A 65 -5.23 -3.43 4.53
C GLY A 65 -4.71 -2.47 5.58
N TRP A 66 -3.86 -1.55 5.14
CA TRP A 66 -3.30 -0.51 6.01
C TRP A 66 -3.94 0.84 5.70
N VAL A 67 -4.46 1.50 6.74
CA VAL A 67 -5.05 2.83 6.69
C VAL A 67 -3.98 3.82 7.12
N MET A 68 -3.46 4.59 6.17
CA MET A 68 -2.23 5.37 6.33
C MET A 68 -2.40 6.56 7.28
N ASP A 69 -3.55 7.24 7.27
CA ASP A 69 -3.79 8.41 8.12
C ASP A 69 -3.90 8.10 9.62
N THR A 70 -4.26 6.87 9.96
CA THR A 70 -4.54 6.40 11.32
C THR A 70 -3.56 5.34 11.80
N ASP A 71 -2.68 4.87 10.92
CA ASP A 71 -1.74 3.76 11.15
C ASP A 71 -2.45 2.46 11.61
N GLN A 72 -3.68 2.24 11.13
CA GLN A 72 -4.49 1.09 11.51
C GLN A 72 -4.45 -0.01 10.47
N THR A 73 -4.49 -1.26 10.93
CA THR A 73 -4.70 -2.42 10.06
C THR A 73 -6.15 -2.86 10.13
N ILE A 74 -6.78 -3.04 8.97
CA ILE A 74 -8.14 -3.55 8.82
C ILE A 74 -8.14 -4.85 8.02
N THR A 75 -9.20 -5.64 8.21
CA THR A 75 -9.38 -6.90 7.48
C THR A 75 -10.65 -6.84 6.63
N VAL A 76 -10.56 -7.32 5.40
CA VAL A 76 -11.65 -7.38 4.42
C VAL A 76 -11.56 -8.69 3.66
N LYS A 77 -12.67 -9.44 3.64
CA LYS A 77 -12.82 -10.59 2.75
C LYS A 77 -13.10 -10.14 1.32
N ALA A 78 -12.28 -10.54 0.36
CA ALA A 78 -12.54 -10.29 -1.06
C ALA A 78 -13.78 -11.08 -1.51
N LEU A 79 -14.71 -10.43 -2.21
CA LEU A 79 -15.84 -11.10 -2.84
C LEU A 79 -15.53 -11.52 -4.28
N ASP A 80 -14.64 -10.78 -4.93
CA ASP A 80 -14.23 -10.97 -6.31
C ASP A 80 -12.70 -11.13 -6.37
N ALA A 81 -12.20 -11.63 -7.51
CA ALA A 81 -10.77 -11.49 -7.81
C ALA A 81 -10.45 -10.00 -8.09
N ILE A 82 -9.35 -9.49 -7.51
CA ILE A 82 -9.00 -8.07 -7.60
C ILE A 82 -7.59 -7.91 -8.20
N PRO A 83 -7.47 -7.35 -9.42
CA PRO A 83 -6.17 -7.10 -10.02
C PRO A 83 -5.32 -6.11 -9.21
N LEU A 84 -4.00 -6.20 -9.35
CA LEU A 84 -3.07 -5.23 -8.80
C LEU A 84 -3.43 -3.80 -9.24
N GLY A 85 -3.42 -2.86 -8.30
CA GLY A 85 -3.77 -1.45 -8.54
C GLY A 85 -5.27 -1.17 -8.68
N HIS A 86 -6.12 -2.19 -8.70
CA HIS A 86 -7.57 -2.01 -8.69
C HIS A 86 -8.10 -1.74 -7.28
N LYS A 87 -9.37 -1.30 -7.22
CA LYS A 87 -9.98 -0.88 -5.96
C LYS A 87 -10.80 -2.00 -5.33
N ILE A 88 -10.75 -2.09 -4.00
CA ILE A 88 -11.60 -2.95 -3.17
C ILE A 88 -12.56 -2.09 -2.35
N ALA A 89 -13.82 -2.49 -2.24
CA ALA A 89 -14.82 -1.81 -1.42
C ALA A 89 -14.58 -2.01 0.08
N LEU A 90 -14.56 -0.93 0.87
CA LEU A 90 -14.39 -0.99 2.33
C LEU A 90 -15.74 -1.11 3.08
N GLY A 91 -16.85 -0.89 2.37
CA GLY A 91 -18.21 -0.97 2.86
C GLY A 91 -19.20 -1.37 1.75
N LYS A 92 -20.46 -1.52 2.12
CA LYS A 92 -21.56 -1.70 1.17
C LYS A 92 -21.93 -0.37 0.53
N HIS A 93 -22.24 -0.39 -0.76
CA HIS A 93 -22.70 0.77 -1.51
C HIS A 93 -23.93 0.45 -2.37
N ALA A 94 -24.93 1.32 -2.30
CA ALA A 94 -26.11 1.33 -3.15
C ALA A 94 -25.88 2.14 -4.43
N VAL A 95 -26.73 1.91 -5.43
CA VAL A 95 -26.73 2.73 -6.66
C VAL A 95 -27.00 4.18 -6.29
N GLY A 96 -26.17 5.09 -6.81
CA GLY A 96 -26.24 6.52 -6.53
C GLY A 96 -25.29 6.99 -5.43
N ASP A 97 -24.73 6.08 -4.62
CA ASP A 97 -23.77 6.42 -3.58
C ASP A 97 -22.50 7.03 -4.16
N THR A 98 -21.86 7.86 -3.35
CA THR A 98 -20.58 8.48 -3.66
C THR A 98 -19.42 7.56 -3.27
N ILE A 99 -18.40 7.51 -4.12
CA ILE A 99 -17.13 6.85 -3.80
C ILE A 99 -16.11 7.90 -3.40
N MET A 100 -15.54 7.71 -2.20
CA MET A 100 -14.52 8.59 -1.64
C MET A 100 -13.15 7.95 -1.76
N LYS A 101 -12.18 8.69 -2.30
CA LYS A 101 -10.77 8.32 -2.33
C LYS A 101 -9.90 9.55 -2.14
N TYR A 102 -8.87 9.46 -1.31
CA TYR A 102 -8.06 10.61 -0.91
C TYR A 102 -8.89 11.73 -0.29
N GLY A 103 -10.01 11.40 0.38
CA GLY A 103 -10.94 12.39 0.92
C GLY A 103 -11.73 13.18 -0.13
N HIS A 104 -11.66 12.79 -1.41
CA HIS A 104 -12.39 13.42 -2.51
C HIS A 104 -13.45 12.48 -3.09
N ASP A 105 -14.55 13.06 -3.52
CA ASP A 105 -15.56 12.39 -4.33
C ASP A 105 -15.00 12.10 -5.73
N ILE A 106 -14.79 10.83 -6.04
CA ILE A 106 -14.22 10.41 -7.33
C ILE A 106 -15.27 9.91 -8.31
N GLY A 107 -16.52 9.73 -7.89
CA GLY A 107 -17.49 9.02 -8.70
C GLY A 107 -18.75 8.60 -7.98
N ARG A 108 -19.67 8.06 -8.78
CA ARG A 108 -20.96 7.55 -8.34
C ARG A 108 -21.09 6.08 -8.70
N VAL A 109 -21.67 5.32 -7.77
CA VAL A 109 -22.02 3.91 -7.95
C VAL A 109 -23.17 3.79 -8.95
N VAL A 110 -22.97 2.97 -9.98
CA VAL A 110 -23.99 2.65 -11.00
C VAL A 110 -24.57 1.24 -10.84
N THR A 111 -23.86 0.36 -10.15
CA THR A 111 -24.30 -0.98 -9.78
C THR A 111 -23.95 -1.19 -8.32
N ALA A 112 -24.92 -1.56 -7.48
CA ALA A 112 -24.67 -1.78 -6.05
C ALA A 112 -23.67 -2.93 -5.82
N PHE A 113 -22.90 -2.84 -4.74
CA PHE A 113 -21.95 -3.86 -4.33
C PHE A 113 -21.73 -3.87 -2.82
N ASP A 114 -21.30 -5.01 -2.30
CA ASP A 114 -21.00 -5.19 -0.88
C ASP A 114 -19.51 -4.95 -0.57
N LYS A 115 -19.20 -4.88 0.73
CA LYS A 115 -17.82 -4.78 1.22
C LYS A 115 -16.98 -5.94 0.67
N GLY A 116 -15.79 -5.63 0.17
CA GLY A 116 -14.88 -6.62 -0.43
C GLY A 116 -15.03 -6.83 -1.93
N ALA A 117 -16.01 -6.18 -2.57
CA ALA A 117 -16.20 -6.26 -4.02
C ALA A 117 -15.11 -5.51 -4.80
N HIS A 118 -14.89 -5.93 -6.06
CA HIS A 118 -14.01 -5.24 -7.01
C HIS A 118 -14.66 -3.94 -7.51
N VAL A 119 -14.06 -2.78 -7.24
CA VAL A 119 -14.58 -1.47 -7.63
C VAL A 119 -13.87 -0.94 -8.89
N HIS A 120 -14.60 -0.87 -10.00
CA HIS A 120 -14.05 -0.46 -11.29
C HIS A 120 -15.10 0.17 -12.22
N VAL A 121 -14.77 0.35 -13.50
CA VAL A 121 -15.62 1.07 -14.47
C VAL A 121 -17.00 0.43 -14.71
N HIS A 122 -17.17 -0.84 -14.38
CA HIS A 122 -18.43 -1.56 -14.55
C HIS A 122 -19.47 -1.25 -13.46
N ASN A 123 -19.03 -0.82 -12.27
CA ASN A 123 -19.91 -0.51 -11.13
C ASN A 123 -19.77 0.94 -10.61
N VAL A 124 -18.79 1.70 -11.09
CA VAL A 124 -18.61 3.12 -10.77
C VAL A 124 -18.37 3.94 -12.02
N LYS A 125 -19.11 5.05 -12.15
CA LYS A 125 -18.80 6.12 -13.12
C LYS A 125 -18.05 7.23 -12.41
N THR A 126 -16.86 7.56 -12.92
CA THR A 126 -16.09 8.69 -12.43
C THR A 126 -16.80 10.00 -12.77
N LYS A 127 -16.81 10.93 -11.82
CA LYS A 127 -17.22 12.30 -12.13
C LYS A 127 -16.10 12.93 -12.95
N ARG A 128 -16.44 13.48 -14.12
CA ARG A 128 -15.47 14.27 -14.90
C ARG A 128 -15.19 15.55 -14.12
N TRP A 129 -13.90 15.84 -13.95
CA TRP A 129 -13.38 17.10 -13.45
C TRP A 129 -13.36 18.14 -14.56
#